data_AF-A0A953WBK4-F1
#
_entry.id   AF-A0A953WBK4-F1
#
_cell.length_a   1.000
_cell.length_b   1.000
_cell.length_c   1.000
_cell.angle_alpha   90.00
_cell.angle_beta   90.00
_cell.angle_gamma   90.00
#
_symmetry.space_group_name_H-M   'P 1'
#
loop_
_entity.id
_entity.type
_entity.pdbx_description
1 polymer ?
#
loop_
_entity_poly.entity_id
_entity_poly.type
_entity_poly.pdbx_seq_one_letter_code
_entity_poly.pdbx_strand_id
1 'polypeptide(L)'
;MLRAIPASLIRGGTSKGLFFAADDLPTDVAARNAVLLAAMGSPDPRQIDGVGGAHPLTSKIAILSPSADSHADVDYLFLQVVVDKAEVSDSQPCGNILAGVG
;
A
#
# COMPACT_ATOMS: atom_id res chain seq x y z
N MET A 1 0.56 12.62 -18.92
CA MET A 1 1.59 13.10 -17.98
C MET A 1 1.52 12.24 -16.73
N LEU A 2 2.67 11.95 -16.10
CA LEU A 2 2.68 11.27 -14.81
C LEU A 2 2.31 12.26 -13.70
N ARG A 3 1.64 11.76 -12.65
CA ARG A 3 1.34 12.52 -11.43
C ARG A 3 2.19 11.98 -10.30
N ALA A 4 2.95 12.86 -9.64
CA ALA A 4 3.69 12.50 -8.45
C ALA A 4 2.74 12.37 -7.25
N ILE A 5 2.93 11.33 -6.45
CA ILE A 5 2.22 11.08 -5.19
C ILE A 5 3.29 10.77 -4.14
N PRO A 6 3.36 11.50 -3.02
CA PRO A 6 4.30 11.20 -1.94
C PRO A 6 4.09 9.79 -1.39
N ALA A 7 5.17 9.04 -1.21
CA ALA A 7 5.15 7.72 -0.61
C ALA A 7 6.53 7.35 -0.05
N SER A 8 6.55 6.44 0.92
CA SER A 8 7.77 5.84 1.46
C SER A 8 7.82 4.35 1.15
N LEU A 9 8.95 3.85 0.64
CA LEU A 9 9.18 2.41 0.47
C LEU A 9 9.96 1.88 1.68
N ILE A 10 9.29 1.14 2.55
CA ILE A 10 9.83 0.75 3.85
C ILE A 10 9.89 -0.78 3.95
N ARG A 11 10.96 -1.29 4.57
CA ARG A 11 11.02 -2.66 5.07
C ARG A 11 10.40 -2.71 6.47
N GLY A 12 9.24 -3.33 6.60
CA GLY A 12 8.60 -3.63 7.89
C GLY A 12 8.73 -5.12 8.20
N GLY A 13 9.37 -5.46 9.33
CA GLY A 13 9.68 -6.87 9.66
C GLY A 13 10.40 -7.58 8.51
N THR A 14 9.83 -8.69 8.03
CA THR A 14 10.34 -9.44 6.87
C THR A 14 9.63 -9.12 5.55
N SER A 15 8.89 -8.01 5.49
CA SER A 15 8.16 -7.55 4.30
C SER A 15 8.65 -6.17 3.82
N LYS A 16 8.31 -5.82 2.58
CA LYS A 16 8.54 -4.48 2.01
C LYS A 16 7.21 -3.96 1.47
N GLY A 17 6.89 -2.70 1.74
CA GLY A 17 5.67 -2.07 1.25
C GLY A 17 5.80 -0.58 1.00
N LEU A 18 4.88 -0.04 0.21
CA LEU A 18 4.68 1.40 0.08
C LEU A 18 3.80 1.90 1.23
N PHE A 19 4.15 3.06 1.76
CA PHE A 19 3.45 3.73 2.83
C PHE A 19 3.00 5.10 2.31
N PHE A 20 1.69 5.36 2.40
CA PHE A 20 1.06 6.61 1.97
C PHE A 20 0.38 7.30 3.14
N ALA A 21 0.38 8.63 3.15
CA ALA A 21 -0.63 9.37 3.90
C ALA A 21 -1.97 9.29 3.14
N ALA A 22 -3.08 9.15 3.86
CA ALA A 22 -4.41 9.05 3.26
C ALA A 22 -4.74 10.30 2.41
N ASP A 23 -4.31 11.48 2.86
CA ASP A 23 -4.55 12.77 2.19
C ASP A 23 -3.87 12.90 0.83
N ASP A 24 -2.83 12.10 0.56
CA ASP A 24 -2.13 12.08 -0.74
C ASP A 24 -2.86 11.20 -1.79
N LEU A 25 -3.87 10.44 -1.38
CA LEU A 25 -4.60 9.49 -2.23
C LEU A 25 -6.03 9.95 -2.51
N PRO A 26 -6.65 9.46 -3.61
CA PRO A 26 -8.08 9.64 -3.83
C PRO A 26 -8.91 9.04 -2.68
N THR A 27 -10.00 9.71 -2.31
CA THR A 27 -10.95 9.22 -1.29
C THR A 27 -11.89 8.14 -1.84
N ASP A 28 -12.21 8.17 -3.14
CA ASP A 28 -12.95 7.11 -3.81
C ASP A 28 -12.09 5.83 -3.87
N VAL A 29 -12.65 4.71 -3.39
CA VAL A 29 -11.94 3.44 -3.24
C VAL A 29 -11.50 2.87 -4.60
N ALA A 30 -12.31 3.01 -5.64
CA ALA A 30 -11.97 2.51 -6.97
C ALA A 30 -10.81 3.32 -7.59
N ALA A 31 -10.87 4.64 -7.50
CA ALA A 31 -9.80 5.53 -7.94
C ALA A 31 -8.50 5.30 -7.14
N ARG A 32 -8.60 5.16 -5.82
CA ARG A 32 -7.47 4.81 -4.95
C ARG A 32 -6.85 3.49 -5.40
N ASN A 33 -7.64 2.43 -5.53
CA ASN A 33 -7.13 1.12 -5.92
C ASN A 33 -6.48 1.14 -7.31
N ALA A 34 -6.99 1.93 -8.26
CA ALA A 34 -6.34 2.12 -9.56
C ALA A 34 -4.95 2.78 -9.43
N VAL A 35 -4.80 3.77 -8.53
CA VAL A 35 -3.49 4.37 -8.21
C VAL A 35 -2.55 3.33 -7.58
N LEU A 36 -3.04 2.53 -6.63
CA LEU A 36 -2.24 1.53 -5.94
C LEU A 36 -1.77 0.40 -6.87
N LEU A 37 -2.65 -0.06 -7.77
CA LEU A 37 -2.30 -1.03 -8.81
C LEU A 37 -1.21 -0.50 -9.73
N ALA A 38 -1.36 0.74 -10.22
CA ALA A 38 -0.35 1.40 -11.04
C ALA A 38 0.99 1.57 -10.30
N ALA A 39 0.96 2.02 -9.05
CA ALA A 39 2.17 2.21 -8.24
C ALA A 39 2.94 0.90 -8.03
N MET A 40 2.23 -0.22 -7.84
CA MET A 40 2.83 -1.53 -7.66
C MET A 40 3.17 -2.25 -8.97
N GLY A 41 2.66 -1.78 -10.12
CA GLY A 41 2.86 -2.42 -11.42
C GLY A 41 1.99 -3.66 -11.61
N SER A 42 0.82 -3.73 -10.98
CA SER A 42 -0.11 -4.85 -11.10
C SER A 42 -1.30 -4.50 -12.01
N PRO A 43 -1.84 -5.46 -12.79
CA PRO A 43 -1.41 -6.86 -12.90
C PRO A 43 -0.20 -7.05 -13.84
N ASP A 44 0.88 -7.64 -13.32
CA ASP A 44 2.02 -8.13 -14.09
C ASP A 44 2.79 -9.13 -13.21
N PRO A 45 3.00 -10.39 -13.62
CA PRO A 45 3.83 -11.35 -12.89
C PRO A 45 5.24 -10.85 -12.57
N ARG A 46 5.73 -9.81 -13.25
CA ARG A 46 7.04 -9.20 -13.03
C ARG A 46 6.98 -7.87 -12.26
N GLN A 47 5.82 -7.22 -12.19
CA GLN A 47 5.65 -5.85 -11.67
C GLN A 47 6.68 -4.86 -12.22
N ILE A 48 7.09 -5.01 -13.49
CA ILE A 48 8.27 -4.30 -14.03
C ILE A 48 8.04 -2.79 -14.20
N ASP A 49 6.78 -2.38 -14.36
CA ASP A 49 6.36 -0.99 -14.53
C ASP A 49 5.79 -0.40 -13.22
N GLY A 50 6.29 -0.87 -12.08
CA GLY A 50 5.96 -0.36 -10.76
C GLY A 50 7.02 -0.74 -9.73
N VAL A 51 6.76 -0.42 -8.45
CA VAL A 51 7.74 -0.68 -7.38
C VAL A 51 7.59 -2.06 -6.73
N GLY A 52 6.56 -2.82 -7.12
CA GLY A 52 6.31 -4.16 -6.63
C GLY A 52 7.49 -5.09 -6.92
N GLY A 53 7.71 -6.06 -6.04
CA GLY A 53 8.83 -6.98 -6.15
C GLY A 53 8.47 -8.36 -6.71
N ALA A 54 7.36 -8.49 -7.45
CA ALA A 54 6.86 -9.74 -8.03
C ALA A 54 6.64 -10.88 -7.02
N HIS A 55 6.44 -10.54 -5.74
CA HIS A 55 6.25 -11.51 -4.66
C HIS A 55 5.28 -10.97 -3.60
N PRO A 56 4.44 -11.81 -2.97
CA PRO A 56 3.47 -11.34 -1.97
C PRO A 56 4.09 -10.56 -0.79
N LEU A 57 5.34 -10.87 -0.41
CA LEU A 57 6.08 -10.17 0.64
C LEU A 57 6.56 -8.76 0.26
N THR A 58 6.57 -8.44 -1.03
CA THR A 58 7.06 -7.18 -1.60
C THR A 58 5.99 -6.47 -2.45
N SER A 59 4.73 -6.94 -2.37
CA SER A 59 3.57 -6.38 -3.04
C SER A 59 2.51 -5.92 -2.02
N LYS A 60 2.90 -4.99 -1.14
CA LYS A 60 2.13 -4.59 0.05
C LYS A 60 2.06 -3.08 0.19
N ILE A 61 0.95 -2.59 0.77
CA ILE A 61 0.72 -1.17 0.98
C ILE A 61 0.18 -0.92 2.39
N ALA A 62 0.63 0.17 2.99
CA ALA A 62 0.06 0.78 4.18
C ALA A 62 -0.48 2.17 3.82
N ILE A 63 -1.69 2.48 4.29
CA ILE A 63 -2.25 3.84 4.24
C ILE A 63 -2.45 4.29 5.69
N LEU A 64 -1.95 5.48 5.99
CA LEU A 64 -1.92 6.04 7.34
C LEU A 64 -2.66 7.38 7.38
N SER A 65 -3.38 7.63 8.46
CA SER A 65 -3.97 8.93 8.78
C SER A 65 -3.91 9.18 10.29
N PRO A 66 -3.99 10.44 10.76
CA PRO A 66 -4.24 10.72 12.16
C PRO A 66 -5.52 10.01 12.61
N SER A 67 -5.47 9.34 13.76
CA SER A 67 -6.64 8.65 14.31
C SER A 67 -7.58 9.63 15.02
N ALA A 68 -8.88 9.37 14.92
CA ALA A 68 -9.90 10.06 15.71
C ALA A 68 -10.14 9.39 17.08
N ASP A 69 -9.62 8.18 17.29
CA ASP A 69 -9.67 7.46 18.56
C ASP A 69 -8.64 8.06 19.53
N SER A 70 -9.08 8.50 20.70
CA SER A 70 -8.22 9.06 21.76
C SER A 70 -7.19 8.08 22.31
N HIS A 71 -7.30 6.78 22.01
CA HIS A 71 -6.38 5.74 22.43
C HIS A 71 -5.36 5.34 21.34
N ALA A 72 -5.43 5.92 20.14
CA ALA A 72 -4.52 5.62 19.04
C ALA A 72 -4.03 6.91 18.35
N ASP A 73 -2.74 6.98 18.05
CA ASP A 73 -2.16 8.14 17.37
C ASP A 73 -2.48 8.15 15.86
N VAL A 74 -2.56 6.97 15.24
CA VAL A 74 -2.75 6.79 13.79
C VAL A 74 -3.73 5.66 13.48
N ASP A 75 -4.51 5.86 12.42
CA ASP A 75 -5.27 4.80 11.77
C ASP A 75 -4.38 4.11 10.73
N TYR A 76 -4.45 2.79 10.70
CA TYR A 76 -3.67 1.95 9.79
C TYR A 76 -4.58 1.07 8.94
N LEU A 77 -4.52 1.28 7.62
CA LEU A 77 -5.12 0.39 6.64
C LEU A 77 -4.03 -0.37 5.88
N PHE A 78 -4.02 -1.68 6.03
CA PHE A 78 -3.20 -2.58 5.22
C PHE A 78 -3.93 -2.98 3.94
N LEU A 79 -3.20 -3.03 2.84
CA LEU A 79 -3.69 -3.53 1.55
C LEU A 79 -2.67 -4.49 0.92
N GLN A 80 -3.13 -5.69 0.57
CA GLN A 80 -2.40 -6.64 -0.26
C GLN A 80 -2.72 -6.38 -1.73
N VAL A 81 -1.71 -6.07 -2.54
CA VAL A 81 -1.87 -5.98 -3.99
C VAL A 81 -1.53 -7.34 -4.59
N VAL A 82 -2.47 -7.93 -5.32
CA VAL A 82 -2.25 -9.21 -6.01
C VAL A 82 -1.34 -8.95 -7.21
N VAL A 83 -0.34 -9.81 -7.40
CA VAL A 83 0.74 -9.57 -8.38
C VAL A 83 0.19 -9.68 -9.81
N ASP A 84 -0.54 -10.75 -10.09
CA ASP A 84 -0.99 -11.14 -11.43
C ASP A 84 -2.48 -10.81 -11.69
N LYS A 85 -3.15 -10.14 -10.75
CA LYS A 85 -4.56 -9.74 -10.87
C LYS A 85 -4.72 -8.27 -10.53
N ALA A 86 -5.67 -7.60 -11.19
CA ALA A 86 -6.06 -6.23 -10.88
C ALA A 86 -6.91 -6.19 -9.59
N GLU A 87 -6.32 -6.61 -8.47
CA GLU A 87 -7.00 -6.82 -7.20
C GLU A 87 -6.19 -6.22 -6.05
N VAL A 88 -6.89 -5.51 -5.18
CA VAL A 88 -6.38 -4.94 -3.93
C VAL A 88 -7.28 -5.45 -2.81
N SER A 89 -6.72 -6.18 -1.85
CA SER A 89 -7.45 -6.82 -0.75
C SER A 89 -7.11 -6.16 0.59
N ASP A 90 -8.14 -5.82 1.35
CA ASP A 90 -8.10 -5.33 2.73
C ASP A 90 -8.47 -6.41 3.76
N SER A 91 -8.57 -7.68 3.32
CA SER A 91 -9.24 -8.73 4.08
C SER A 91 -8.48 -9.21 5.32
N GLN A 92 -7.19 -8.91 5.43
CA GLN A 92 -6.35 -9.35 6.54
C GLN A 92 -5.30 -8.28 6.86
N PRO A 93 -5.04 -7.96 8.13
CA PRO A 93 -3.93 -7.08 8.49
C PRO A 93 -2.58 -7.79 8.27
N CYS A 94 -1.50 -7.01 8.26
CA CYS A 94 -0.13 -7.55 8.21
C CYS A 94 0.73 -6.98 9.34
N GLY A 95 1.12 -7.81 10.29
CA GLY A 95 1.96 -7.40 11.43
C GLY A 95 3.37 -6.97 11.02
N ASN A 96 3.93 -7.54 9.95
CA ASN A 96 5.22 -7.10 9.41
C ASN A 96 5.16 -5.67 8.90
N ILE A 97 4.12 -5.31 8.14
CA ILE A 97 3.97 -3.94 7.62
C ILE A 97 3.63 -2.97 8.75
N LEU A 98 2.82 -3.39 9.73
CA LEU A 98 2.53 -2.60 10.92
C LEU A 98 3.82 -2.22 11.68
N ALA A 99 4.81 -3.11 11.73
CA ALA A 99 6.10 -2.84 12.37
C ALA A 99 6.94 -1.74 11.68
N GLY A 100 6.54 -1.27 10.49
CA GLY A 100 7.15 -0.12 9.81
C GLY A 100 6.39 1.20 9.99
N VAL A 101 5.31 1.21 10.77
CA VAL A 101 4.46 2.41 10.99
C VAL A 101 5.00 3.31 12.10
N GLY A 102 5.49 2.71 13.20
CA GLY A 102 5.98 3.43 14.38
C GLY A 102 7.44 3.85 14.30
#